data_AF-A0A4Z0HNB7-F1
#
_entry.id   AF-A0A4Z0HNB7-F1
#
_cell.length_a   1.000
_cell.length_b   1.000
_cell.length_c   1.000
_cell.angle_alpha   90.00
_cell.angle_beta   90.00
_cell.angle_gamma   90.00
#
_symmetry.space_group_name_H-M   'P 1'
#
loop_
_entity.id
_entity.type
_entity.pdbx_description
1 polymer ?
#
loop_
_entity_poly.entity_id
_entity_poly.type
_entity_poly.pdbx_seq_one_letter_code
_entity_poly.pdbx_strand_id
1 'polypeptide(L)'
;MSALDGFYSTWNKARATFGVGTPVDGSQHDGSSQLLRMKGMVESAAQHDGWQGKGAEAYAAANKQHAAIYQKLADLDKQLAAEVTNAANIVATGRTQLDTTKSWVDSAVDSLPTSLSPQAREKSLIPIAKQGITQLTNAMSTANGEMLQIGIRITDIKNQYDELTNQKFGPGVESTATAIGHQKGFAV
;
A
#
# COMPACT_ATOMS: atom_id res chain seq x y z
N MET A 1 -41.04 6.95 -9.61
CA MET A 1 -39.85 7.33 -8.83
C MET A 1 -39.78 8.84 -8.82
N SER A 2 -39.71 9.43 -7.64
CA SER A 2 -39.44 10.85 -7.45
C SER A 2 -37.96 11.17 -7.76
N ALA A 3 -37.63 12.44 -7.93
CA ALA A 3 -36.24 12.88 -8.02
C ALA A 3 -35.42 12.44 -6.79
N LEU A 4 -36.06 12.43 -5.61
CA LEU A 4 -35.44 12.07 -4.35
C LEU A 4 -35.16 10.55 -4.25
N ASP A 5 -36.05 9.71 -4.78
CA ASP A 5 -35.81 8.25 -4.88
C ASP A 5 -34.55 7.96 -5.71
N GLY A 6 -34.37 8.71 -6.80
CA GLY A 6 -33.19 8.61 -7.66
C GLY A 6 -31.90 8.97 -6.92
N PHE A 7 -31.92 10.02 -6.10
CA PHE A 7 -30.80 10.39 -5.25
C PHE A 7 -30.46 9.27 -4.24
N TYR A 8 -31.42 8.80 -3.44
CA TYR A 8 -31.13 7.78 -2.42
C TYR A 8 -30.68 6.45 -3.02
N SER A 9 -31.24 6.04 -4.16
CA SER A 9 -30.78 4.87 -4.91
C SER A 9 -29.32 5.01 -5.33
N THR A 10 -28.94 6.19 -5.84
CA THR A 10 -27.57 6.48 -6.25
C THR A 10 -26.61 6.54 -5.05
N TRP A 11 -27.03 7.21 -3.98
CA TRP A 11 -26.27 7.28 -2.73
C TRP A 11 -26.00 5.89 -2.15
N ASN A 12 -27.02 5.03 -2.08
CA ASN A 12 -26.87 3.65 -1.58
C ASN A 12 -25.85 2.86 -2.41
N LYS A 13 -25.92 2.97 -3.74
CA LYS A 13 -24.95 2.31 -4.64
C LYS A 13 -23.54 2.82 -4.41
N ALA A 14 -23.35 4.14 -4.34
CA ALA A 14 -22.05 4.75 -4.04
C ALA A 14 -21.54 4.32 -2.66
N ARG A 15 -22.40 4.29 -1.65
CA ARG A 15 -22.02 3.89 -0.29
C ARG A 15 -21.59 2.44 -0.21
N ALA A 16 -22.20 1.57 -1.03
CA ALA A 16 -21.84 0.17 -1.13
C ALA A 16 -20.46 -0.07 -1.77
N THR A 17 -20.01 0.77 -2.72
CA THR A 17 -18.68 0.60 -3.34
C THR A 17 -17.53 0.84 -2.37
N PHE A 18 -17.74 1.71 -1.38
CA PHE A 18 -16.79 1.92 -0.30
C PHE A 18 -16.82 0.80 0.75
N GLY A 19 -17.74 -0.16 0.68
CA GLY A 19 -17.87 -1.25 1.64
C GLY A 19 -18.37 -0.85 3.03
N VAL A 20 -18.24 -1.77 3.99
CA VAL A 20 -18.71 -1.64 5.38
C VAL A 20 -17.57 -1.90 6.38
N GLY A 21 -17.80 -1.56 7.66
CA GLY A 21 -16.83 -1.77 8.75
C GLY A 21 -15.66 -0.78 8.74
N THR A 22 -14.80 -0.83 9.76
CA THR A 22 -13.59 0.01 9.80
C THR A 22 -12.59 -0.47 8.74
N PRO A 23 -12.13 0.39 7.81
CA PRO A 23 -11.06 0.02 6.88
C PRO A 23 -9.81 -0.40 7.66
N VAL A 24 -9.21 -1.52 7.27
CA VAL A 24 -8.00 -2.05 7.92
C VAL A 24 -6.80 -1.25 7.42
N ASP A 25 -5.97 -0.77 8.35
CA ASP A 25 -4.75 -0.04 8.02
C ASP A 25 -3.61 -0.97 7.57
N GLY A 26 -2.47 -0.38 7.22
CA GLY A 26 -1.33 -1.14 6.71
C GLY A 26 -0.41 -1.71 7.78
N SER A 27 -0.71 -1.59 9.07
CA SER A 27 0.20 -1.99 10.16
C SER A 27 0.66 -3.45 10.06
N GLN A 28 -0.20 -4.35 9.57
CA GLN A 28 0.12 -5.76 9.33
C GLN A 28 1.21 -5.99 8.25
N HIS A 29 1.54 -4.97 7.46
CA HIS A 29 2.55 -5.01 6.41
C HIS A 29 3.89 -4.36 6.84
N ASP A 30 3.97 -3.83 8.07
CA ASP A 30 5.22 -3.27 8.61
C ASP A 30 6.06 -4.33 9.35
N GLY A 31 6.85 -5.10 8.60
CA GLY A 31 7.85 -6.03 9.12
C GLY A 31 9.20 -5.37 9.47
N SER A 32 9.30 -4.04 9.39
CA SER A 32 10.58 -3.33 9.39
C SER A 32 11.40 -3.53 10.67
N SER A 33 10.74 -3.65 11.83
CA SER A 33 11.41 -3.87 13.11
C SER A 33 12.22 -5.17 13.15
N GLN A 34 11.66 -6.25 12.60
CA GLN A 34 12.34 -7.54 12.49
C GLN A 34 13.51 -7.46 11.51
N LEU A 35 13.32 -6.82 10.37
CA LEU A 35 14.37 -6.65 9.35
C LEU A 35 15.54 -5.81 9.89
N LEU A 36 15.27 -4.73 10.62
CA LEU A 36 16.30 -3.93 11.28
C LEU A 36 17.03 -4.70 12.38
N ARG A 37 16.35 -5.61 13.08
CA ARG A 37 17.01 -6.54 14.00
C ARG A 37 17.94 -7.50 13.26
N MET A 38 17.51 -8.04 12.12
CA MET A 38 18.35 -8.92 11.29
C MET A 38 19.58 -8.19 10.74
N LYS A 39 19.43 -6.93 10.33
CA LYS A 39 20.55 -6.04 10.00
C LYS A 39 21.55 -5.95 11.15
N GLY A 40 21.09 -5.63 12.36
CA GLY A 40 21.98 -5.52 13.53
C GLY A 40 22.71 -6.83 13.84
N MET A 41 22.05 -7.98 13.67
CA MET A 41 22.67 -9.30 13.86
C MET A 41 23.81 -9.54 12.86
N VAL A 42 23.62 -9.27 11.57
CA VAL A 42 24.69 -9.45 10.57
C VAL A 42 25.83 -8.45 10.72
N GLU A 43 25.53 -7.21 11.13
CA GLU A 43 26.55 -6.20 11.43
C GLU A 43 27.38 -6.58 12.66
N SER A 44 26.77 -7.23 13.66
CA SER A 44 27.47 -7.70 14.87
C SER A 44 28.40 -8.89 14.63
N ALA A 45 28.17 -9.67 13.56
CA ALA A 45 29.01 -10.80 13.16
C ALA A 45 30.26 -10.33 12.38
N ALA A 46 30.94 -9.30 12.89
CA ALA A 46 32.10 -8.68 12.25
C ALA A 46 33.39 -9.49 12.45
N GLN A 47 34.45 -9.09 11.72
CA GLN A 47 35.81 -9.55 12.00
C GLN A 47 36.18 -9.29 13.47
N HIS A 48 36.93 -10.22 14.05
CA HIS A 48 37.51 -10.09 15.38
C HIS A 48 38.94 -10.65 15.37
N ASP A 49 39.72 -10.40 16.42
CA ASP A 49 41.17 -10.64 16.43
C ASP A 49 41.60 -12.09 16.11
N GLY A 50 40.73 -13.06 16.37
CA GLY A 50 40.95 -14.48 16.09
C GLY A 50 40.64 -14.91 14.66
N TRP A 51 40.06 -14.04 13.83
CA TRP A 51 39.69 -14.36 12.44
C TRP A 51 40.03 -13.21 11.50
N GLN A 52 41.13 -13.38 10.76
CA GLN A 52 41.71 -12.37 9.87
C GLN A 52 42.00 -12.94 8.48
N GLY A 53 42.39 -12.07 7.55
CA GLY A 53 42.76 -12.41 6.17
C GLY A 53 41.59 -12.39 5.19
N LYS A 54 41.88 -12.74 3.93
CA LYS A 54 40.97 -12.56 2.78
C LYS A 54 39.58 -13.18 2.96
N GLY A 55 39.48 -14.33 3.61
CA GLY A 55 38.20 -14.98 3.89
C GLY A 55 37.34 -14.16 4.87
N ALA A 56 37.98 -13.61 5.91
CA ALA A 56 37.31 -12.75 6.89
C ALA A 56 36.88 -11.42 6.24
N GLU A 57 37.68 -10.86 5.33
CA GLU A 57 37.34 -9.64 4.58
C GLU A 57 36.15 -9.87 3.63
N ALA A 58 36.14 -10.99 2.91
CA ALA A 58 35.04 -11.37 2.02
C ALA A 58 33.72 -11.56 2.78
N TYR A 59 33.78 -12.15 3.98
CA TYR A 59 32.62 -12.29 4.84
C TYR A 59 32.11 -10.95 5.37
N ALA A 60 33.01 -10.06 5.82
CA ALA A 60 32.63 -8.71 6.25
C ALA A 60 31.96 -7.93 5.11
N ALA A 61 32.46 -8.06 3.88
CA ALA A 61 31.84 -7.47 2.70
C ALA A 61 30.43 -8.04 2.42
N ALA A 62 30.26 -9.36 2.53
CA ALA A 62 28.95 -10.01 2.40
C ALA A 62 27.95 -9.55 3.48
N ASN A 63 28.38 -9.46 4.74
CA ASN A 63 27.53 -8.96 5.84
C ASN A 63 27.09 -7.51 5.60
N LYS A 64 27.97 -6.66 5.07
CA LYS A 64 27.60 -5.28 4.70
C LYS A 64 26.54 -5.26 3.60
N GLN A 65 26.61 -6.16 2.62
CA GLN A 65 25.59 -6.30 1.59
C GLN A 65 24.26 -6.81 2.17
N HIS A 66 24.28 -7.81 3.06
CA HIS A 66 23.08 -8.27 3.77
C HIS A 66 22.42 -7.15 4.59
N ALA A 67 23.22 -6.40 5.35
CA ALA A 67 22.76 -5.28 6.16
C ALA A 67 22.03 -4.22 5.31
N ALA A 68 22.59 -3.89 4.14
CA ALA A 68 21.99 -2.95 3.21
C ALA A 68 20.65 -3.45 2.64
N ILE A 69 20.51 -4.75 2.37
CA ILE A 69 19.26 -5.33 1.88
C ILE A 69 18.20 -5.35 2.97
N TYR A 70 18.55 -5.76 4.19
CA TYR A 70 17.61 -5.71 5.30
C TYR A 70 17.10 -4.29 5.55
N GLN A 71 17.97 -3.28 5.39
CA GLN A 71 17.55 -1.88 5.41
C GLN A 71 16.55 -1.57 4.28
N LYS A 72 16.87 -1.90 3.02
CA LYS A 72 15.97 -1.62 1.89
C LYS A 72 14.62 -2.32 2.05
N LEU A 73 14.60 -3.59 2.49
CA LEU A 73 13.37 -4.33 2.78
C LEU A 73 12.57 -3.63 3.90
N ALA A 74 13.23 -3.19 4.97
CA ALA A 74 12.56 -2.50 6.08
C ALA A 74 11.91 -1.19 5.62
N ASP A 75 12.56 -0.46 4.73
CA ASP A 75 12.04 0.79 4.18
C ASP A 75 10.87 0.54 3.21
N LEU A 76 10.91 -0.56 2.44
CA LEU A 76 9.81 -0.97 1.57
C LEU A 76 8.58 -1.43 2.36
N ASP A 77 8.75 -2.21 3.43
CA ASP A 77 7.66 -2.65 4.31
C ASP A 77 6.92 -1.45 4.90
N LYS A 78 7.67 -0.44 5.37
CA LYS A 78 7.10 0.82 5.88
C LYS A 78 6.32 1.58 4.81
N GLN A 79 6.86 1.66 3.60
CA GLN A 79 6.19 2.34 2.49
C GLN A 79 4.89 1.62 2.11
N LEU A 80 4.92 0.29 2.03
CA LEU A 80 3.72 -0.51 1.76
C LEU A 80 2.65 -0.30 2.85
N ALA A 81 3.05 -0.38 4.12
CA ALA A 81 2.17 -0.13 5.25
C ALA A 81 1.54 1.28 5.21
N ALA A 82 2.33 2.30 4.85
CA ALA A 82 1.84 3.66 4.69
C ALA A 82 0.81 3.76 3.55
N GLU A 83 1.05 3.16 2.40
CA GLU A 83 0.13 3.21 1.27
C GLU A 83 -1.19 2.46 1.53
N VAL A 84 -1.14 1.31 2.21
CA VAL A 84 -2.36 0.60 2.62
C VAL A 84 -3.16 1.43 3.64
N THR A 85 -2.47 2.12 4.56
CA THR A 85 -3.11 3.07 5.49
C THR A 85 -3.73 4.25 4.76
N ASN A 86 -3.07 4.80 3.75
CA ASN A 86 -3.63 5.87 2.92
C ASN A 86 -4.89 5.39 2.17
N ALA A 87 -4.90 4.16 1.65
CA ALA A 87 -6.07 3.58 1.00
C ALA A 87 -7.26 3.46 1.97
N ALA A 88 -6.99 2.97 3.19
CA ALA A 88 -7.98 2.91 4.26
C ALA A 88 -8.58 4.30 4.57
N ASN A 89 -7.74 5.33 4.63
CA ASN A 89 -8.15 6.72 4.87
C ASN A 89 -9.01 7.30 3.74
N ILE A 90 -8.70 6.99 2.48
CA ILE A 90 -9.53 7.40 1.32
C ILE A 90 -10.92 6.78 1.43
N VAL A 91 -11.01 5.49 1.80
CA VAL A 91 -12.30 4.81 2.01
C VAL A 91 -13.09 5.48 3.13
N ALA A 92 -12.45 5.72 4.28
CA ALA A 92 -13.11 6.36 5.42
C ALA A 92 -13.61 7.77 5.08
N THR A 93 -12.76 8.58 4.43
CA THR A 93 -13.10 9.95 4.00
C THR A 93 -14.23 9.95 2.98
N GLY A 94 -14.17 9.08 1.98
CA GLY A 94 -15.21 8.94 0.97
C GLY A 94 -16.57 8.64 1.59
N ARG A 95 -16.63 7.69 2.53
CA ARG A 95 -17.87 7.38 3.27
C ARG A 95 -18.41 8.57 4.03
N THR A 96 -17.56 9.26 4.80
CA THR A 96 -17.94 10.47 5.54
C THR A 96 -18.52 11.53 4.59
N GLN A 97 -17.93 11.69 3.41
CA GLN A 97 -18.42 12.66 2.43
C GLN A 97 -19.77 12.26 1.84
N LEU A 98 -19.98 10.97 1.52
CA LEU A 98 -21.30 10.47 1.10
C LEU A 98 -22.35 10.67 2.19
N ASP A 99 -22.05 10.35 3.45
CA ASP A 99 -22.95 10.49 4.58
C ASP A 99 -23.31 11.97 4.83
N THR A 100 -22.32 12.87 4.65
CA THR A 100 -22.50 14.33 4.72
C THR A 100 -23.42 14.83 3.60
N THR A 101 -23.21 14.39 2.35
CA THR A 101 -24.07 14.75 1.22
C THR A 101 -25.50 14.28 1.42
N LYS A 102 -25.72 13.07 1.96
CA LYS A 102 -27.07 12.59 2.31
C LYS A 102 -27.72 13.49 3.35
N SER A 103 -27.00 13.81 4.42
CA SER A 103 -27.51 14.68 5.49
C SER A 103 -27.87 16.08 4.97
N TRP A 104 -27.09 16.61 4.03
CA TRP A 104 -27.40 17.86 3.35
C TRP A 104 -28.68 17.77 2.51
N VAL A 105 -28.88 16.69 1.74
CA VAL A 105 -30.12 16.47 0.98
C VAL A 105 -31.32 16.38 1.93
N ASP A 106 -31.22 15.58 2.99
CA ASP A 106 -32.29 15.41 3.98
C ASP A 106 -32.68 16.78 4.58
N SER A 107 -31.69 17.57 4.99
CA SER A 107 -31.91 18.92 5.53
C SER A 107 -32.55 19.88 4.53
N ALA A 108 -32.14 19.81 3.25
CA ALA A 108 -32.70 20.64 2.19
C ALA A 108 -34.17 20.27 1.91
N VAL A 109 -34.51 18.98 1.95
CA VAL A 109 -35.89 18.48 1.81
C VAL A 109 -36.76 18.95 2.97
N ASP A 110 -36.25 18.87 4.20
CA ASP A 110 -36.96 19.29 5.41
C ASP A 110 -37.19 20.81 5.46
N SER A 111 -36.34 21.59 4.80
CA SER A 111 -36.49 23.05 4.69
C SER A 111 -37.62 23.50 3.75
N LEU A 112 -38.17 22.59 2.93
CA LEU A 112 -39.24 22.93 1.99
C LEU A 112 -40.55 23.25 2.72
N PRO A 113 -41.25 24.34 2.36
CA PRO A 113 -42.52 24.68 3.00
C PRO A 113 -43.53 23.53 2.94
N THR A 114 -44.14 23.22 4.08
CA THR A 114 -45.16 22.17 4.20
C THR A 114 -46.47 22.52 3.49
N SER A 115 -46.67 23.81 3.16
CA SER A 115 -47.82 24.32 2.41
C SER A 115 -47.75 24.09 0.90
N LEU A 116 -46.63 23.58 0.37
CA LEU A 116 -46.50 23.29 -1.06
C LEU A 116 -47.46 22.19 -1.49
N SER A 117 -48.07 22.36 -2.68
CA SER A 117 -48.79 21.26 -3.32
C SER A 117 -47.82 20.12 -3.68
N PRO A 118 -48.30 18.86 -3.83
CA PRO A 118 -47.45 17.74 -4.21
C PRO A 118 -46.62 18.00 -5.47
N GLN A 119 -47.21 18.63 -6.48
CA GLN A 119 -46.53 18.94 -7.75
C GLN A 119 -45.48 20.04 -7.59
N ALA A 120 -45.75 21.05 -6.77
CA ALA A 120 -44.78 22.11 -6.48
C ALA A 120 -43.61 21.56 -5.66
N ARG A 121 -43.89 20.70 -4.67
CA ARG A 121 -42.87 20.03 -3.86
C ARG A 121 -41.96 19.16 -4.73
N GLU A 122 -42.52 18.34 -5.63
CA GLU A 122 -41.71 17.51 -6.54
C GLU A 122 -40.78 18.36 -7.42
N LYS A 123 -41.28 19.48 -7.97
CA LYS A 123 -40.43 20.40 -8.74
C LYS A 123 -39.28 21.00 -7.92
N SER A 124 -39.50 21.26 -6.63
CA SER A 124 -38.45 21.73 -5.71
C SER A 124 -37.42 20.65 -5.35
N LEU A 125 -37.80 19.36 -5.37
CA LEU A 125 -36.89 18.24 -5.08
C LEU A 125 -35.85 18.01 -6.20
N ILE A 126 -36.21 18.28 -7.46
CA ILE A 126 -35.33 18.08 -8.63
C ILE A 126 -33.95 18.76 -8.47
N PRO A 127 -33.85 20.08 -8.20
CA PRO A 127 -32.55 20.73 -8.05
C PRO A 127 -31.76 20.24 -6.82
N ILE A 128 -32.45 19.88 -5.73
CA ILE A 128 -31.80 19.32 -4.53
C ILE A 128 -31.18 17.96 -4.87
N ALA A 129 -31.95 17.07 -5.48
CA ALA A 129 -31.48 15.74 -5.88
C ALA A 129 -30.32 15.84 -6.89
N LYS A 130 -30.42 16.73 -7.89
CA LYS A 130 -29.36 16.98 -8.87
C LYS A 130 -28.06 17.43 -8.20
N GLN A 131 -28.14 18.38 -7.27
CA GLN A 131 -26.97 18.87 -6.56
C GLN A 131 -26.36 17.79 -5.65
N GLY A 132 -27.19 16.99 -4.99
CA GLY A 132 -26.75 15.83 -4.22
C GLY A 132 -25.99 14.83 -5.09
N ILE A 133 -26.55 14.46 -6.24
CA ILE A 133 -25.90 13.53 -7.20
C ILE A 133 -24.55 14.09 -7.70
N THR A 134 -24.46 15.39 -7.99
CA THR A 134 -23.20 16.04 -8.36
C THR A 134 -22.15 15.89 -7.26
N GLN A 135 -22.51 16.13 -6.00
CA GLN A 135 -21.58 15.97 -4.88
C GLN A 135 -21.12 14.52 -4.70
N LEU A 136 -22.02 13.54 -4.83
CA LEU A 136 -21.66 12.11 -4.79
C LEU A 136 -20.68 11.75 -5.91
N THR A 137 -20.93 12.25 -7.12
CA THR A 137 -20.08 12.00 -8.29
C THR A 137 -18.68 12.57 -8.09
N ASN A 138 -18.58 13.78 -7.52
CA ASN A 138 -17.30 14.40 -7.21
C ASN A 138 -16.53 13.59 -6.15
N ALA A 139 -17.19 13.20 -5.06
CA ALA A 139 -16.57 12.39 -4.00
C ALA A 139 -16.03 11.06 -4.54
N MET A 140 -16.82 10.35 -5.36
CA MET A 140 -16.36 9.10 -5.99
C MET A 140 -15.20 9.33 -6.96
N SER A 141 -15.25 10.40 -7.76
CA SER A 141 -14.19 10.70 -8.73
C SER A 141 -12.86 11.02 -8.04
N THR A 142 -12.90 11.81 -6.96
CA THR A 142 -11.73 12.09 -6.13
C THR A 142 -11.17 10.80 -5.53
N ALA A 143 -12.01 10.01 -4.85
CA ALA A 143 -11.56 8.77 -4.22
C ALA A 143 -10.96 7.77 -5.24
N ASN A 144 -11.57 7.64 -6.42
CA ASN A 144 -11.04 6.79 -7.49
C ASN A 144 -9.68 7.30 -8.00
N GLY A 145 -9.53 8.62 -8.17
CA GLY A 145 -8.27 9.23 -8.57
C GLY A 145 -7.17 8.98 -7.55
N GLU A 146 -7.45 9.19 -6.27
CA GLU A 146 -6.50 8.97 -5.19
C GLU A 146 -6.11 7.48 -5.04
N MET A 147 -7.09 6.57 -5.15
CA MET A 147 -6.85 5.13 -5.14
C MET A 147 -6.00 4.67 -6.32
N LEU A 148 -6.20 5.23 -7.51
CA LEU A 148 -5.36 4.94 -8.67
C LEU A 148 -3.90 5.33 -8.41
N GLN A 149 -3.67 6.50 -7.80
CA GLN A 149 -2.31 6.93 -7.44
C GLN A 149 -1.67 6.00 -6.41
N ILE A 150 -2.42 5.50 -5.43
CA ILE A 150 -1.94 4.46 -4.52
C ILE A 150 -1.55 3.19 -5.28
N GLY A 151 -2.40 2.72 -6.20
CA GLY A 151 -2.11 1.52 -6.99
C GLY A 151 -0.80 1.63 -7.79
N ILE A 152 -0.51 2.82 -8.33
CA ILE A 152 0.76 3.11 -9.01
C ILE A 152 1.93 3.01 -8.04
N ARG A 153 1.85 3.63 -6.85
CA ARG A 153 2.93 3.59 -5.85
C ARG A 153 3.17 2.19 -5.29
N ILE A 154 2.11 1.41 -5.04
CA ILE A 154 2.23 0.00 -4.63
C ILE A 154 2.91 -0.83 -5.72
N THR A 155 2.62 -0.57 -6.99
CA THR A 155 3.29 -1.25 -8.11
C THR A 155 4.78 -0.92 -8.16
N ASP A 156 5.15 0.34 -7.92
CA ASP A 156 6.55 0.74 -7.82
C ASP A 156 7.27 0.05 -6.64
N ILE A 157 6.66 0.04 -5.45
CA ILE A 157 7.15 -0.69 -4.27
C ILE A 157 7.37 -2.17 -4.61
N LYS A 158 6.41 -2.81 -5.29
CA LYS A 158 6.54 -4.20 -5.74
C LYS A 158 7.77 -4.39 -6.64
N ASN A 159 7.98 -3.50 -7.62
CA ASN A 159 9.14 -3.59 -8.51
C ASN A 159 10.46 -3.50 -7.71
N GLN A 160 10.50 -2.62 -6.70
CA GLN A 160 11.67 -2.49 -5.82
C GLN A 160 11.91 -3.75 -4.95
N TYR A 161 10.87 -4.49 -4.56
CA TYR A 161 11.04 -5.82 -3.97
C TYR A 161 11.58 -6.83 -4.99
N ASP A 162 11.07 -6.83 -6.22
CA ASP A 162 11.49 -7.78 -7.26
C ASP A 162 12.99 -7.64 -7.57
N GLU A 163 13.53 -6.42 -7.56
CA GLU A 163 14.97 -6.14 -7.69
C GLU A 163 15.83 -6.82 -6.61
N LEU A 164 15.25 -7.17 -5.46
CA LEU A 164 15.94 -7.77 -4.33
C LEU A 164 15.97 -9.31 -4.38
N THR A 165 15.34 -9.95 -5.35
CA THR A 165 15.15 -11.42 -5.39
C THR A 165 16.37 -12.24 -5.85
N ASN A 166 17.40 -11.60 -6.45
CA ASN A 166 18.56 -12.30 -7.04
C ASN A 166 19.91 -11.76 -6.54
N GLN A 167 19.99 -11.47 -5.24
CA GLN A 167 21.17 -10.85 -4.64
C GLN A 167 22.28 -11.89 -4.45
N LYS A 168 23.47 -11.61 -5.00
CA LYS A 168 24.69 -12.41 -4.81
C LYS A 168 25.57 -11.71 -3.79
N PHE A 169 26.03 -12.47 -2.80
CA PHE A 169 26.83 -11.96 -1.70
C PHE A 169 28.26 -12.47 -1.74
N GLY A 170 29.22 -11.55 -1.57
CA GLY A 170 30.64 -11.86 -1.65
C GLY A 170 31.12 -12.14 -3.09
N PRO A 171 32.44 -12.37 -3.27
CA PRO A 171 32.99 -12.75 -4.56
C PRO A 171 32.42 -14.12 -4.94
N GLY A 172 31.67 -14.16 -6.05
CA GLY A 172 31.23 -15.42 -6.64
C GLY A 172 32.47 -16.27 -6.89
N VAL A 173 32.54 -17.44 -6.26
CA VAL A 173 33.62 -18.38 -6.50
C VAL A 173 33.50 -18.78 -7.97
N GLU A 174 34.31 -18.21 -8.86
CA GLU A 174 34.60 -18.88 -10.12
C GLU A 174 35.17 -20.24 -9.71
N SER A 175 34.44 -21.30 -10.04
CA SER A 175 34.84 -22.67 -9.78
C SER A 175 36.20 -22.93 -10.44
N THR A 176 37.28 -22.76 -9.69
CA THR A 176 38.62 -23.25 -10.05
C THR A 176 38.68 -24.77 -9.84
N ALA A 177 37.74 -25.50 -10.44
CA ALA A 177 37.78 -26.94 -10.58
C ALA A 177 38.61 -27.32 -11.80
N THR A 178 39.87 -26.87 -11.89
CA THR A 178 40.87 -27.47 -12.80
C THR A 178 42.28 -27.16 -12.34
N ALA A 179 42.76 -27.84 -11.28
CA ALA A 179 44.18 -28.09 -11.05
C ALA A 179 44.43 -29.15 -9.96
N ILE A 180 43.73 -30.29 -10.01
CA ILE A 180 44.26 -31.51 -9.39
C ILE A 180 44.28 -32.59 -10.48
N GLY A 181 45.20 -32.38 -11.42
CA GLY A 181 45.52 -33.34 -12.46
C GLY A 181 46.36 -34.48 -11.88
N HIS A 182 45.77 -35.67 -11.85
CA HIS A 182 46.43 -36.96 -12.09
C HIS A 182 47.64 -37.32 -11.22
N GLN A 183 47.37 -37.96 -10.07
CA GLN A 183 48.20 -39.09 -9.67
C GLN A 183 47.84 -40.31 -10.54
N LYS A 184 48.76 -40.71 -11.41
CA LYS A 184 48.81 -42.06 -11.99
C LYS A 184 50.25 -42.59 -11.97
N GLY A 185 50.46 -43.66 -11.20
CA GLY A 185 51.24 -44.84 -11.61
C GLY A 185 52.76 -44.84 -11.44
N PHE A 186 53.21 -45.53 -10.37
CA PHE A 186 54.27 -46.57 -10.30
C PHE A 186 55.49 -46.53 -11.24
N ALA A 187 56.71 -46.57 -10.65
CA ALA A 187 57.78 -47.50 -11.05
C ALA A 187 58.92 -47.58 -9.99
N VAL A 188 59.19 -48.84 -9.57
CA VAL A 188 60.35 -49.46 -8.87
C VAL A 188 60.76 -48.96 -7.49
#